data_AF-A0A258HGY8-F1
#
_entry.id   AF-A0A258HGY8-F1
#
_cell.length_a   1.000
_cell.length_b   1.000
_cell.length_c   1.000
_cell.angle_alpha   90.00
_cell.angle_beta   90.00
_cell.angle_gamma   90.00
#
_symmetry.space_group_name_H-M   'P 1'
#
loop_
_entity.id
_entity.type
_entity.pdbx_description
1 polymer ?
#
loop_
_entity_poly.entity_id
_entity_poly.type
_entity_poly.pdbx_seq_one_letter_code
_entity_poly.pdbx_strand_id
1 'polypeptide(L)'
;MIARPDPHPAEIRRWRRYLADERAEAAVYRDLAVRRSGEERAILLALADAEARHEAHWVALLGPHADRVPAVSVRTRILGFFARRFGSVFVLALAQRAETRSPYAADAHATPAMAADERIHGEVVRGLAARGRQRLSGTFRAAVFGANDGLVSNLALVMGIGAAGLGPSAVLLTGLAGLLAGALSMGAGEYVSVRSQRELLDASTPDPEAHTALPHLDVDANELALVYRARGMDESAAIEHARSTLADYDPAVAAARAAEAEAEQHEAVGSAWGAALSSFAFFASGAVIPVIPYLLGLEGLTAIVVSAVLVGIALLVTGAIVGVLSGASPLNRALRQLAIGYGAAAATYLLGLAFGATVV
;
A
#
# COMPACT_ATOMS: atom_id res chain seq x y z
N MET A 1 -45.39 -13.88 -26.79
CA MET A 1 -43.94 -13.62 -26.57
C MET A 1 -43.35 -13.20 -27.90
N ILE A 2 -42.98 -11.92 -28.06
CA ILE A 2 -42.26 -11.46 -29.25
C ILE A 2 -40.83 -12.01 -29.12
N ALA A 3 -40.40 -12.84 -30.06
CA ALA A 3 -39.02 -13.33 -30.12
C ALA A 3 -38.08 -12.13 -30.24
N ARG A 4 -37.12 -12.01 -29.32
CA ARG A 4 -36.07 -10.99 -29.44
C ARG A 4 -35.33 -11.24 -30.76
N PRO A 5 -35.03 -10.20 -31.55
CA PRO A 5 -34.22 -10.36 -32.76
C PRO A 5 -32.87 -10.97 -32.40
N ASP A 6 -32.35 -11.83 -33.28
CA ASP A 6 -31.05 -12.45 -33.08
C ASP A 6 -29.96 -11.38 -32.89
N PRO A 7 -29.10 -11.51 -31.87
CA PRO A 7 -28.12 -10.49 -31.54
C PRO A 7 -27.08 -10.33 -32.64
N HIS A 8 -26.67 -9.08 -32.90
CA HIS A 8 -25.70 -8.80 -33.96
C HIS A 8 -24.32 -9.41 -33.60
N PRO A 9 -23.51 -9.89 -34.57
CA PRO A 9 -22.21 -10.50 -34.28
C PRO A 9 -21.25 -9.65 -33.44
N ALA A 10 -21.36 -8.32 -33.54
CA ALA A 10 -20.60 -7.40 -32.70
C ALA A 10 -21.02 -7.42 -31.22
N GLU A 11 -22.33 -7.59 -30.95
CA GLU A 11 -22.89 -7.71 -29.61
C GLU A 11 -22.49 -9.04 -28.99
N ILE A 12 -22.61 -10.14 -29.73
CA ILE A 12 -22.16 -11.48 -29.31
C ILE A 12 -20.69 -11.44 -28.90
N ARG A 13 -19.82 -10.81 -29.70
CA ARG A 13 -18.39 -10.65 -29.36
C ARG A 13 -18.17 -9.81 -28.10
N ARG A 14 -19.01 -8.79 -27.87
CA ARG A 14 -18.91 -7.92 -26.69
C ARG A 14 -19.37 -8.65 -25.44
N TRP A 15 -20.55 -9.26 -25.45
CA TRP A 15 -21.09 -10.03 -24.32
C TRP A 15 -20.23 -11.23 -23.94
N ARG A 16 -19.60 -11.89 -24.92
CA ARG A 16 -18.62 -12.95 -24.65
C ARG A 16 -17.40 -12.45 -23.88
N ARG A 17 -16.96 -11.19 -24.11
CA ARG A 17 -15.88 -10.59 -23.32
C ARG A 17 -16.34 -10.27 -21.91
N TYR A 18 -17.53 -9.67 -21.75
CA TYR A 18 -18.12 -9.48 -20.42
C TYR A 18 -18.21 -10.79 -19.66
N LEU A 19 -18.80 -11.83 -20.25
CA LEU A 19 -18.85 -13.17 -19.65
C LEU A 19 -17.46 -13.71 -19.25
N ALA A 20 -16.43 -13.46 -20.07
CA ALA A 20 -15.05 -13.86 -19.74
C ALA A 20 -14.48 -13.09 -18.55
N ASP A 21 -14.77 -11.80 -18.47
CA ASP A 21 -14.30 -10.91 -17.42
C ASP A 21 -15.03 -11.21 -16.08
N GLU A 22 -16.35 -11.34 -16.09
CA GLU A 22 -17.18 -11.73 -14.93
C GLU A 22 -16.70 -13.04 -14.27
N ARG A 23 -16.47 -14.07 -15.10
CA ARG A 23 -15.95 -15.36 -14.62
C ARG A 23 -14.59 -15.24 -13.97
N ALA A 24 -13.75 -14.39 -14.53
CA ALA A 24 -12.39 -14.21 -14.05
C ALA A 24 -12.35 -13.35 -12.77
N GLU A 25 -13.21 -12.35 -12.64
CA GLU A 25 -13.38 -11.54 -11.43
C GLU A 25 -13.95 -12.39 -10.28
N ALA A 26 -15.00 -13.18 -10.53
CA ALA A 26 -15.53 -14.15 -9.58
C ALA A 26 -14.44 -15.12 -9.06
N ALA A 27 -13.59 -15.62 -9.97
CA ALA A 27 -12.49 -16.50 -9.60
C ALA A 27 -11.44 -15.79 -8.73
N VAL A 28 -11.10 -14.54 -9.04
CA VAL A 28 -10.17 -13.73 -8.23
C VAL A 28 -10.72 -13.51 -6.83
N TYR A 29 -12.00 -13.17 -6.68
CA TYR A 29 -12.61 -12.97 -5.36
C TYR A 29 -12.64 -14.26 -4.54
N ARG A 30 -12.95 -15.41 -5.15
CA ARG A 30 -12.88 -16.72 -4.50
C ARG A 30 -11.46 -17.09 -4.06
N ASP A 31 -10.47 -16.90 -4.94
CA ASP A 31 -9.06 -17.16 -4.63
C ASP A 31 -8.58 -16.30 -3.44
N LEU A 32 -9.01 -15.04 -3.37
CA LEU A 32 -8.73 -14.16 -2.24
C LEU A 32 -9.42 -14.64 -0.96
N ALA A 33 -10.69 -15.07 -1.06
CA ALA A 33 -11.48 -15.52 0.07
C ALA A 33 -10.90 -16.77 0.76
N VAL A 34 -10.23 -17.66 0.00
CA VAL A 34 -9.56 -18.86 0.55
C VAL A 34 -8.49 -18.50 1.58
N ARG A 35 -7.85 -17.33 1.46
CA ARG A 35 -6.76 -16.88 2.34
C ARG A 35 -7.21 -15.93 3.44
N ARG A 36 -8.53 -15.79 3.64
CA ARG A 36 -9.12 -14.83 4.58
C ARG A 36 -10.05 -15.55 5.56
N SER A 37 -10.35 -14.90 6.67
CA SER A 37 -11.29 -15.38 7.69
C SER A 37 -12.25 -14.26 8.11
N GLY A 38 -13.32 -14.63 8.83
CA GLY A 38 -14.29 -13.68 9.36
C GLY A 38 -15.00 -12.84 8.29
N GLU A 39 -15.21 -11.56 8.59
CA GLU A 39 -15.96 -10.62 7.77
C GLU A 39 -15.35 -10.43 6.37
N GLU A 40 -14.03 -10.29 6.25
CA GLU A 40 -13.37 -10.08 4.95
C GLU A 40 -13.62 -11.25 3.99
N ARG A 41 -13.60 -12.49 4.47
CA ARG A 41 -13.93 -13.66 3.66
C ARG A 41 -15.39 -13.63 3.20
N ALA A 42 -16.31 -13.27 4.09
CA ALA A 42 -17.73 -13.20 3.76
C ALA A 42 -18.00 -12.14 2.68
N ILE A 43 -17.38 -10.96 2.79
CA ILE A 43 -17.50 -9.89 1.79
C ILE A 43 -16.96 -10.38 0.44
N LEU A 44 -15.77 -10.98 0.39
CA LEU A 44 -15.18 -11.48 -0.86
C LEU A 44 -16.04 -12.56 -1.55
N LEU A 45 -16.66 -13.46 -0.77
CA LEU A 45 -17.58 -14.45 -1.32
C LEU A 45 -18.87 -13.80 -1.84
N ALA A 46 -19.41 -12.82 -1.13
CA ALA A 46 -20.58 -12.07 -1.59
C ALA A 46 -20.31 -11.30 -2.89
N LEU A 47 -19.10 -10.76 -3.06
CA LEU A 47 -18.66 -10.16 -4.33
C LEU A 47 -18.59 -11.21 -5.45
N ALA A 48 -18.00 -12.39 -5.18
CA ALA A 48 -17.97 -13.48 -6.17
C ALA A 48 -19.37 -13.97 -6.58
N ASP A 49 -20.32 -13.95 -5.65
CA ASP A 49 -21.72 -14.30 -5.92
C ASP A 49 -22.45 -13.21 -6.71
N ALA A 50 -22.05 -11.94 -6.57
CA ALA A 50 -22.54 -10.86 -7.44
C ALA A 50 -22.12 -11.07 -8.89
N GLU A 51 -20.84 -11.36 -9.15
CA GLU A 51 -20.35 -11.65 -10.50
C GLU A 51 -20.98 -12.91 -11.10
N ALA A 52 -21.33 -13.90 -10.27
CA ALA A 52 -22.08 -15.07 -10.73
C ALA A 52 -23.50 -14.70 -11.24
N ARG A 53 -24.15 -13.69 -10.65
CA ARG A 53 -25.44 -13.17 -11.16
C ARG A 53 -25.25 -12.42 -12.48
N HIS A 54 -24.18 -11.65 -12.60
CA HIS A 54 -23.83 -10.97 -13.85
C HIS A 54 -23.50 -11.97 -14.97
N GLU A 55 -22.72 -13.02 -14.66
CA GLU A 55 -22.49 -14.17 -15.54
C GLU A 55 -23.81 -14.76 -16.03
N ALA A 56 -24.75 -15.05 -15.12
CA ALA A 56 -26.03 -15.66 -15.48
C ALA A 56 -26.84 -14.78 -16.44
N HIS A 57 -26.81 -13.45 -16.26
CA HIS A 57 -27.42 -12.49 -17.18
C HIS A 57 -26.81 -12.57 -18.59
N TRP A 58 -25.47 -12.56 -18.70
CA TRP A 58 -24.79 -12.64 -20.00
C TRP A 58 -24.97 -14.00 -20.67
N VAL A 59 -24.96 -15.10 -19.92
CA VAL A 59 -25.27 -16.43 -20.43
C VAL A 59 -26.69 -16.48 -21.00
N ALA A 60 -27.67 -15.89 -20.30
CA ALA A 60 -29.05 -15.83 -20.77
C ALA A 60 -29.20 -15.00 -22.06
N LEU A 61 -28.46 -13.89 -22.20
CA LEU A 61 -28.42 -13.06 -23.40
C LEU A 61 -27.70 -13.74 -24.57
N LEU A 62 -26.63 -14.49 -24.31
CA LEU A 62 -25.85 -15.19 -25.32
C LEU A 62 -26.56 -16.46 -25.82
N GLY A 63 -27.33 -17.12 -24.96
CA GLY A 63 -28.04 -18.36 -25.30
C GLY A 63 -27.09 -19.40 -25.94
N PRO A 64 -27.38 -19.89 -27.17
CA PRO A 64 -26.53 -20.86 -27.88
C PRO A 64 -25.09 -20.38 -28.16
N HIS A 65 -24.84 -19.08 -28.03
CA HIS A 65 -23.52 -18.50 -28.29
C HIS A 65 -22.61 -18.46 -27.05
N ALA A 66 -23.07 -18.93 -25.89
CA ALA A 66 -22.31 -18.88 -24.64
C ALA A 66 -21.08 -19.79 -24.59
N ASP A 67 -21.04 -20.86 -25.40
CA ASP A 67 -20.01 -21.92 -25.30
C ASP A 67 -18.58 -21.46 -25.67
N ARG A 68 -18.45 -20.38 -26.45
CA ARG A 68 -17.14 -19.85 -26.89
C ARG A 68 -16.77 -18.59 -26.12
N VAL A 69 -16.16 -18.77 -24.96
CA VAL A 69 -15.62 -17.67 -24.17
C VAL A 69 -14.20 -17.33 -24.64
N PRO A 70 -13.92 -16.08 -25.05
CA PRO A 70 -12.59 -15.66 -25.46
C PRO A 70 -11.60 -15.69 -24.29
N ALA A 71 -10.31 -15.63 -24.62
CA ALA A 71 -9.28 -15.52 -23.59
C ALA A 71 -9.49 -14.23 -22.77
N VAL A 72 -9.44 -14.36 -21.44
CA VAL A 72 -9.61 -13.26 -20.48
C VAL A 72 -8.64 -12.12 -20.82
N SER A 73 -9.05 -10.87 -20.55
CA SER A 73 -8.19 -9.70 -20.76
C SER A 73 -6.81 -9.88 -20.10
N VAL A 74 -5.75 -9.36 -20.74
CA VAL A 74 -4.37 -9.42 -20.20
C VAL A 74 -4.31 -8.85 -18.78
N ARG A 75 -5.12 -7.83 -18.53
CA ARG A 75 -5.23 -7.17 -17.24
C ARG A 75 -5.81 -8.09 -16.17
N THR A 76 -6.89 -8.81 -16.47
CA THR A 76 -7.51 -9.74 -15.52
C THR A 76 -6.61 -10.96 -15.27
N ARG A 77 -5.79 -11.35 -16.26
CA ARG A 77 -4.72 -12.36 -16.05
C ARG A 77 -3.63 -11.87 -15.10
N ILE A 78 -3.20 -10.62 -15.24
CA ILE A 78 -2.25 -9.98 -14.31
C ILE A 78 -2.86 -9.99 -12.90
N LEU A 79 -4.11 -9.55 -12.74
CA LEU A 79 -4.87 -9.61 -11.49
C LEU A 79 -4.86 -11.01 -10.85
N GLY A 80 -5.25 -12.05 -11.61
CA GLY A 80 -5.26 -13.43 -11.11
C GLY A 80 -3.87 -14.01 -10.83
N PHE A 81 -2.83 -13.57 -11.54
CA PHE A 81 -1.44 -13.91 -11.20
C PHE A 81 -1.05 -13.30 -9.86
N PHE A 82 -1.32 -12.00 -9.67
CA PHE A 82 -1.04 -11.31 -8.42
C PHE A 82 -1.88 -11.85 -7.26
N ALA A 83 -3.13 -12.26 -7.50
CA ALA A 83 -4.01 -12.90 -6.50
C ALA A 83 -3.44 -14.18 -5.93
N ARG A 84 -2.86 -15.01 -6.81
CA ARG A 84 -2.29 -16.29 -6.43
C ARG A 84 -0.90 -16.14 -5.82
N ARG A 85 -0.12 -15.14 -6.22
CA ARG A 85 1.28 -14.99 -5.81
C ARG A 85 1.52 -14.01 -4.66
N PHE A 86 0.70 -12.96 -4.53
CA PHE A 86 0.89 -11.86 -3.58
C PHE A 86 -0.36 -11.66 -2.70
N GLY A 87 -0.23 -10.97 -1.56
CA GLY A 87 -1.33 -10.75 -0.61
C GLY A 87 -2.47 -9.89 -1.17
N SER A 88 -3.66 -9.97 -0.53
CA SER A 88 -4.92 -9.39 -1.07
C SER A 88 -4.88 -7.89 -1.37
N VAL A 89 -4.01 -7.12 -0.71
CA VAL A 89 -3.96 -5.66 -0.87
C VAL A 89 -3.58 -5.25 -2.29
N PHE A 90 -2.63 -5.95 -2.92
CA PHE A 90 -2.20 -5.69 -4.30
C PHE A 90 -3.34 -5.95 -5.30
N VAL A 91 -4.09 -7.01 -5.03
CA VAL A 91 -5.11 -7.55 -5.90
C VAL A 91 -6.36 -6.68 -5.83
N LEU A 92 -6.76 -6.31 -4.62
CA LEU A 92 -7.86 -5.39 -4.37
C LEU A 92 -7.56 -3.99 -4.93
N ALA A 93 -6.32 -3.51 -4.85
CA ALA A 93 -5.95 -2.23 -5.46
C ALA A 93 -5.98 -2.26 -7.00
N LEU A 94 -5.59 -3.38 -7.61
CA LEU A 94 -5.72 -3.59 -9.06
C LEU A 94 -7.19 -3.76 -9.49
N ALA A 95 -7.99 -4.45 -8.68
CA ALA A 95 -9.41 -4.72 -8.90
C ALA A 95 -10.21 -3.42 -8.83
N GLN A 96 -9.95 -2.57 -7.86
CA GLN A 96 -10.55 -1.22 -7.75
C GLN A 96 -10.44 -0.42 -9.06
N ARG A 97 -9.28 -0.49 -9.72
CA ARG A 97 -9.05 0.23 -10.96
C ARG A 97 -9.82 -0.40 -12.13
N ALA A 98 -10.18 -1.68 -12.04
CA ALA A 98 -10.93 -2.43 -13.05
C ALA A 98 -12.39 -2.00 -13.03
N GLU A 99 -12.99 -2.05 -11.85
CA GLU A 99 -14.36 -1.60 -11.55
C GLU A 99 -14.63 -0.17 -12.05
N THR A 100 -13.69 0.76 -11.84
CA THR A 100 -13.85 2.18 -12.24
C THR A 100 -13.96 2.43 -13.74
N ARG A 101 -13.76 1.40 -14.58
CA ARG A 101 -13.84 1.50 -16.05
C ARG A 101 -14.93 0.62 -16.66
N SER A 102 -15.80 0.05 -15.85
CA SER A 102 -16.83 -0.86 -16.34
C SER A 102 -17.83 -0.15 -17.25
N PRO A 103 -18.03 -0.62 -18.49
CA PRO A 103 -18.86 0.05 -19.49
C PRO A 103 -20.37 -0.14 -19.28
N TYR A 104 -20.80 -0.84 -18.23
CA TYR A 104 -22.21 -1.19 -18.00
C TYR A 104 -23.14 0.01 -17.87
N ALA A 105 -22.66 1.14 -17.36
CA ALA A 105 -23.46 2.37 -17.31
C ALA A 105 -23.82 2.91 -18.71
N ALA A 106 -23.08 2.53 -19.75
CA ALA A 106 -23.29 2.97 -21.14
C ALA A 106 -23.79 1.84 -22.06
N ASP A 107 -23.95 0.60 -21.57
CA ASP A 107 -24.41 -0.53 -22.38
C ASP A 107 -25.92 -0.73 -22.21
N ALA A 108 -26.67 -0.62 -23.31
CA ALA A 108 -28.13 -0.76 -23.31
C ALA A 108 -28.62 -2.16 -22.87
N HIS A 109 -27.74 -3.17 -22.90
CA HIS A 109 -28.08 -4.55 -22.53
C HIS A 109 -27.64 -4.92 -21.10
N ALA A 110 -26.95 -4.02 -20.41
CA ALA A 110 -26.71 -4.16 -18.97
C ALA A 110 -27.96 -3.70 -18.21
N THR A 111 -28.34 -4.43 -17.17
CA THR A 111 -29.50 -4.02 -16.36
C THR A 111 -29.13 -2.82 -15.49
N PRO A 112 -30.11 -1.96 -15.11
CA PRO A 112 -29.87 -0.89 -14.15
C PRO A 112 -29.33 -1.42 -12.80
N ALA A 113 -29.74 -2.63 -12.42
CA ALA A 113 -29.24 -3.31 -11.23
C ALA A 113 -27.75 -3.65 -11.36
N MET A 114 -27.30 -4.25 -12.47
CA MET A 114 -25.89 -4.53 -12.71
C MET A 114 -25.03 -3.26 -12.69
N ALA A 115 -25.51 -2.18 -13.33
CA ALA A 115 -24.80 -0.90 -13.31
C ALA A 115 -24.77 -0.23 -11.92
N ALA A 116 -25.69 -0.60 -11.02
CA ALA A 116 -25.67 -0.16 -9.63
C ALA A 116 -24.77 -1.06 -8.76
N ASP A 117 -24.89 -2.38 -8.91
CA ASP A 117 -24.06 -3.40 -8.26
C ASP A 117 -22.58 -3.09 -8.52
N GLU A 118 -22.17 -2.84 -9.77
CA GLU A 118 -20.79 -2.50 -10.14
C GLU A 118 -20.25 -1.24 -9.42
N ARG A 119 -21.10 -0.21 -9.26
CA ARG A 119 -20.69 1.03 -8.58
C ARG A 119 -20.44 0.78 -7.11
N ILE A 120 -21.30 0.00 -6.46
CA ILE A 120 -21.13 -0.38 -5.07
C ILE A 120 -19.97 -1.37 -4.92
N HIS A 121 -19.79 -2.29 -5.88
CA HIS A 121 -18.68 -3.22 -5.95
C HIS A 121 -17.34 -2.47 -5.88
N GLY A 122 -17.20 -1.45 -6.73
CA GLY A 122 -16.03 -0.55 -6.72
C GLY A 122 -15.74 0.09 -5.35
N GLU A 123 -16.77 0.52 -4.61
CA GLU A 123 -16.60 1.10 -3.27
C GLU A 123 -16.24 0.06 -2.20
N VAL A 124 -16.86 -1.12 -2.24
CA VAL A 124 -16.54 -2.22 -1.32
C VAL A 124 -15.08 -2.66 -1.50
N VAL A 125 -14.64 -2.84 -2.74
CA VAL A 125 -13.24 -3.17 -3.07
C VAL A 125 -12.31 -2.05 -2.62
N ARG A 126 -12.71 -0.78 -2.77
CA ARG A 126 -11.97 0.39 -2.25
C ARG A 126 -11.79 0.31 -0.74
N GLY A 127 -12.86 0.01 -0.01
CA GLY A 127 -12.86 -0.12 1.44
C GLY A 127 -11.99 -1.28 1.93
N LEU A 128 -12.06 -2.44 1.28
CA LEU A 128 -11.19 -3.59 1.58
C LEU A 128 -9.71 -3.27 1.26
N ALA A 129 -9.43 -2.60 0.14
CA ALA A 129 -8.08 -2.15 -0.21
C ALA A 129 -7.55 -1.12 0.80
N ALA A 130 -8.40 -0.20 1.28
CA ALA A 130 -8.03 0.81 2.27
C ALA A 130 -7.67 0.17 3.62
N ARG A 131 -8.51 -0.73 4.13
CA ARG A 131 -8.21 -1.52 5.34
C ARG A 131 -6.92 -2.33 5.19
N GLY A 132 -6.75 -2.97 4.03
CA GLY A 132 -5.52 -3.69 3.70
C GLY A 132 -4.27 -2.80 3.71
N ARG A 133 -4.35 -1.58 3.17
CA ARG A 133 -3.25 -0.61 3.20
C ARG A 133 -2.92 -0.12 4.60
N GLN A 134 -3.93 0.14 5.43
CA GLN A 134 -3.73 0.55 6.83
C GLN A 134 -2.95 -0.51 7.61
N ARG A 135 -3.27 -1.80 7.43
CA ARG A 135 -2.49 -2.89 8.06
C ARG A 135 -1.05 -3.00 7.56
N LEU A 136 -0.77 -2.53 6.34
CA LEU A 136 0.59 -2.56 5.76
C LEU A 136 1.38 -1.27 6.00
N SER A 137 0.76 -0.18 6.48
CA SER A 137 1.30 1.18 6.30
C SER A 137 2.62 1.46 7.02
N GLY A 138 2.90 0.79 8.13
CA GLY A 138 4.17 0.93 8.84
C GLY A 138 5.34 0.27 8.08
N THR A 139 5.31 -1.06 7.99
CA THR A 139 6.40 -1.87 7.44
C THR A 139 6.59 -1.68 5.93
N PHE A 140 5.49 -1.53 5.17
CA PHE A 140 5.57 -1.39 3.72
C PHE A 140 6.16 -0.04 3.29
N ARG A 141 5.79 1.04 4.00
CA ARG A 141 6.33 2.37 3.76
C ARG A 141 7.85 2.33 4.01
N ALA A 142 8.27 1.85 5.17
CA ALA A 142 9.70 1.70 5.48
C ALA A 142 10.43 0.87 4.41
N ALA A 143 9.82 -0.21 3.93
CA ALA A 143 10.44 -1.09 2.94
C ALA A 143 10.67 -0.43 1.57
N VAL A 144 9.61 0.14 0.98
CA VAL A 144 9.70 0.66 -0.38
C VAL A 144 10.40 2.00 -0.44
N PHE A 145 10.18 2.87 0.55
CA PHE A 145 10.92 4.12 0.64
C PHE A 145 12.39 3.88 1.00
N GLY A 146 12.69 2.98 1.95
CA GLY A 146 14.07 2.62 2.28
C GLY A 146 14.84 2.11 1.07
N ALA A 147 14.31 1.12 0.35
CA ALA A 147 14.96 0.59 -0.85
C ALA A 147 15.13 1.65 -1.96
N ASN A 148 14.13 2.51 -2.16
CA ASN A 148 14.22 3.59 -3.13
C ASN A 148 15.28 4.63 -2.75
N ASP A 149 15.33 5.02 -1.48
CA ASP A 149 16.32 5.98 -1.00
C ASP A 149 17.73 5.41 -1.13
N GLY A 150 17.93 4.13 -0.84
CA GLY A 150 19.19 3.43 -1.09
C GLY A 150 19.58 3.42 -2.57
N LEU A 151 18.64 3.09 -3.47
CA LEU A 151 18.85 3.10 -4.92
C LEU A 151 19.30 4.48 -5.42
N VAL A 152 18.54 5.53 -5.05
CA VAL A 152 18.76 6.89 -5.57
C VAL A 152 20.01 7.50 -4.97
N SER A 153 20.17 7.46 -3.65
CA SER A 153 21.30 8.09 -2.96
C SER A 153 22.63 7.46 -3.37
N ASN A 154 22.71 6.13 -3.42
CA ASN A 154 23.96 5.47 -3.72
C ASN A 154 24.30 5.46 -5.21
N LEU A 155 23.29 5.45 -6.10
CA LEU A 155 23.53 5.73 -7.52
C LEU A 155 24.11 7.13 -7.68
N ALA A 156 23.48 8.15 -7.09
CA ALA A 156 23.95 9.52 -7.20
C ALA A 156 25.39 9.68 -6.69
N LEU A 157 25.74 9.03 -5.58
CA LEU A 157 27.09 9.01 -5.04
C LEU A 157 28.10 8.38 -6.00
N VAL A 158 27.83 7.16 -6.47
CA VAL A 158 28.70 6.43 -7.41
C VAL A 158 28.89 7.18 -8.72
N MET A 159 27.82 7.79 -9.25
CA MET A 159 27.87 8.59 -10.47
C MET A 159 28.72 9.86 -10.30
N GLY A 160 28.62 10.54 -9.16
CA GLY A 160 29.43 11.72 -8.87
C GLY A 160 30.92 11.41 -8.74
N ILE A 161 31.27 10.36 -7.99
CA ILE A 161 32.67 9.93 -7.83
C ILE A 161 33.25 9.42 -9.16
N GLY A 162 32.47 8.66 -9.93
CA GLY A 162 32.87 8.20 -11.26
C GLY A 162 33.08 9.35 -12.25
N ALA A 163 32.23 10.39 -12.20
CA ALA A 163 32.36 11.57 -13.05
C ALA A 163 33.60 12.42 -12.71
N ALA A 164 34.03 12.41 -11.45
CA ALA A 164 35.25 13.09 -11.03
C ALA A 164 36.54 12.41 -11.54
N GLY A 165 36.44 11.30 -12.28
CA GLY A 165 37.59 10.59 -12.85
C GLY A 165 38.35 9.72 -11.86
N LEU A 166 37.78 9.46 -10.68
CA LEU A 166 38.41 8.62 -9.66
C LEU A 166 38.40 7.14 -10.07
N GLY A 167 39.44 6.41 -9.64
CA GLY A 167 39.61 5.01 -9.98
C GLY A 167 38.49 4.09 -9.46
N PRO A 168 38.30 2.90 -10.05
CA PRO A 168 37.22 1.97 -9.70
C PRO A 168 37.19 1.59 -8.21
N SER A 169 38.37 1.43 -7.58
CA SER A 169 38.48 1.13 -6.14
C SER A 169 37.96 2.26 -5.26
N ALA A 170 38.15 3.51 -5.66
CA ALA A 170 37.62 4.66 -4.94
C ALA A 170 36.09 4.71 -5.07
N VAL A 171 35.56 4.50 -6.27
CA VAL A 171 34.11 4.41 -6.51
C VAL A 171 33.47 3.29 -5.67
N LEU A 172 34.10 2.11 -5.65
CA LEU A 172 33.63 0.97 -4.88
C LEU A 172 33.63 1.27 -3.38
N LEU A 173 34.75 1.77 -2.85
CA LEU A 173 34.88 2.11 -1.44
C LEU A 173 33.84 3.16 -1.02
N THR A 174 33.66 4.22 -1.83
CA THR A 174 32.68 5.27 -1.55
C THR A 174 31.24 4.73 -1.64
N GLY A 175 30.93 3.87 -2.61
CA GLY A 175 29.61 3.23 -2.72
C GLY A 175 29.30 2.30 -1.55
N LEU A 176 30.27 1.53 -1.06
CA LEU A 176 30.09 0.66 0.12
C LEU A 176 30.00 1.48 1.42
N ALA A 177 30.80 2.53 1.57
CA ALA A 177 30.73 3.44 2.70
C ALA A 177 29.40 4.19 2.73
N GLY A 178 28.94 4.70 1.58
CA GLY A 178 27.65 5.37 1.43
C GLY A 178 26.47 4.44 1.74
N LEU A 179 26.54 3.18 1.27
CA LEU A 179 25.56 2.15 1.62
C LEU A 179 25.49 1.95 3.14
N LEU A 180 26.61 1.69 3.80
CA LEU A 180 26.63 1.39 5.23
C LEU A 180 26.18 2.60 6.06
N ALA A 181 26.73 3.78 5.76
CA ALA A 181 26.39 5.02 6.45
C ALA A 181 24.91 5.38 6.29
N GLY A 182 24.38 5.28 5.07
CA GLY A 182 22.97 5.52 4.78
C GLY A 182 22.06 4.51 5.47
N ALA A 183 22.40 3.21 5.43
CA ALA A 183 21.60 2.17 6.08
C ALA A 183 21.55 2.34 7.60
N LEU A 184 22.70 2.63 8.23
CA LEU A 184 22.77 2.90 9.67
C LEU A 184 21.97 4.15 10.04
N SER A 185 22.09 5.23 9.25
CA SER A 185 21.34 6.47 9.48
C SER A 185 19.83 6.25 9.37
N MET A 186 19.37 5.52 8.34
CA MET A 186 17.96 5.15 8.18
C MET A 186 17.45 4.27 9.32
N GLY A 187 18.21 3.26 9.72
CA GLY A 187 17.85 2.37 10.83
C GLY A 187 17.76 3.13 12.17
N ALA A 188 18.74 3.98 12.46
CA ALA A 188 18.74 4.81 13.66
C ALA A 188 17.59 5.82 13.66
N GLY A 189 17.33 6.48 12.52
CA GLY A 189 16.21 7.42 12.37
C GLY A 189 14.85 6.77 12.61
N GLU A 190 14.64 5.56 12.07
CA GLU A 190 13.39 4.82 12.28
C GLU A 190 13.25 4.33 13.74
N TYR A 191 14.35 3.87 14.36
CA TYR A 191 14.35 3.52 15.79
C TYR A 191 13.89 4.69 16.66
N VAL A 192 14.52 5.85 16.48
CA VAL A 192 14.21 7.08 17.24
C VAL A 192 12.78 7.51 16.96
N SER A 193 12.34 7.50 15.70
CA SER A 193 10.96 7.85 15.33
C SER A 193 9.93 6.99 16.06
N VAL A 194 10.08 5.67 16.02
CA VAL A 194 9.14 4.74 16.67
C VAL A 194 9.21 4.87 18.19
N ARG A 195 10.41 5.04 18.75
CA ARG A 195 10.60 5.22 20.19
C ARG A 195 9.94 6.50 20.69
N SER A 196 10.15 7.63 20.00
CA SER A 196 9.53 8.91 20.35
C SER A 196 8.01 8.87 20.17
N GLN A 197 7.48 8.17 19.17
CA GLN A 197 6.02 7.97 19.03
C GLN A 197 5.45 7.23 20.24
N ARG A 198 6.13 6.18 20.73
CA ARG A 198 5.72 5.48 21.95
C ARG A 198 5.78 6.38 23.17
N GLU A 199 6.87 7.11 23.35
CA GLU A 199 7.03 8.02 24.49
C GLU A 199 5.96 9.13 24.50
N LEU A 200 5.57 9.64 23.33
CA LEU A 200 4.47 10.60 23.20
C LEU A 200 3.10 9.99 23.52
N LEU A 201 2.89 8.73 23.13
CA LEU A 201 1.66 8.01 23.46
C LEU A 201 1.60 7.72 24.96
N ASP A 202 2.67 7.18 25.54
CA ASP A 202 2.78 6.92 26.98
C ASP A 202 2.55 8.20 27.80
N ALA A 203 3.05 9.34 27.34
CA ALA A 203 2.81 10.64 27.98
C ALA A 203 1.36 11.16 27.82
N SER A 204 0.62 10.66 26.84
CA SER A 204 -0.76 11.06 26.55
C SER A 204 -1.80 10.06 27.08
N THR A 205 -1.36 8.86 27.46
CA THR A 205 -2.22 7.83 28.05
C THR A 205 -2.61 8.25 29.47
N PRO A 206 -3.91 8.26 29.82
CA PRO A 206 -4.34 8.51 31.19
C PRO A 206 -3.71 7.52 32.16
N ASP A 207 -3.54 7.91 33.41
CA ASP A 207 -3.08 7.00 34.47
C ASP A 207 -3.87 5.68 34.39
N PRO A 208 -3.18 4.51 34.26
CA PRO A 208 -3.84 3.21 34.19
C PRO A 208 -4.77 2.97 35.37
N GLU A 209 -4.53 3.57 36.54
CA GLU A 209 -5.37 3.45 37.73
C GLU A 209 -6.50 4.50 37.78
N ALA A 210 -6.55 5.46 36.86
CA ALA A 210 -7.57 6.52 36.83
C ALA A 210 -9.00 5.95 36.77
N HIS A 211 -9.18 4.79 36.12
CA HIS A 211 -10.50 4.14 36.07
C HIS A 211 -10.94 3.60 37.44
N THR A 212 -10.02 3.24 38.33
CA THR A 212 -10.33 2.80 39.69
C THR A 212 -10.74 3.94 40.62
N ALA A 213 -10.46 5.19 40.22
CA ALA A 213 -10.90 6.37 40.95
C ALA A 213 -12.38 6.70 40.69
N LEU A 214 -12.96 6.23 39.58
CA LEU A 214 -14.34 6.55 39.15
C LEU A 214 -15.41 6.29 40.24
N PRO A 215 -15.40 5.16 41.00
CA PRO A 215 -16.36 4.91 42.07
C PRO A 215 -16.24 5.84 43.28
N HIS A 216 -15.11 6.53 43.42
CA HIS A 216 -14.81 7.42 44.53
C HIS A 216 -15.00 8.89 44.18
N LEU A 217 -15.30 9.20 42.92
CA LEU A 217 -15.55 10.57 42.47
C LEU A 217 -16.87 11.09 43.02
N ASP A 218 -16.84 12.30 43.55
CA ASP A 218 -18.04 13.03 43.91
C ASP A 218 -18.66 13.62 42.63
N VAL A 219 -19.84 13.11 42.27
CA VAL A 219 -20.59 13.52 41.07
C VAL A 219 -20.96 15.01 41.13
N ASP A 220 -21.17 15.55 42.34
CA ASP A 220 -21.57 16.94 42.56
C ASP A 220 -20.33 17.89 42.57
N ALA A 221 -19.12 17.34 42.71
CA ALA A 221 -17.87 18.10 42.70
C ALA A 221 -17.29 18.38 41.30
N ASN A 222 -17.95 17.91 40.23
CA ASN A 222 -17.59 18.15 38.83
C ASN A 222 -16.19 17.65 38.37
N GLU A 223 -15.51 16.80 39.15
CA GLU A 223 -14.13 16.38 38.87
C GLU A 223 -13.99 15.65 37.52
N LEU A 224 -14.91 14.74 37.20
CA LEU A 224 -14.93 14.05 35.91
C LEU A 224 -15.30 14.99 34.75
N ALA A 225 -16.19 15.96 34.99
CA ALA A 225 -16.54 16.97 34.00
C ALA A 225 -15.34 17.87 33.67
N LEU A 226 -14.47 18.17 34.64
CA LEU A 226 -13.21 18.90 34.41
C LEU A 226 -12.26 18.15 33.48
N VAL A 227 -12.16 16.82 33.59
CA VAL A 227 -11.35 15.98 32.67
C VAL A 227 -11.88 16.09 31.24
N TYR A 228 -13.20 16.02 31.04
CA TYR A 228 -13.79 16.14 29.71
C TYR A 228 -13.67 17.54 29.11
N ARG A 229 -13.76 18.59 29.94
CA ARG A 229 -13.49 19.97 29.53
C ARG A 229 -12.03 20.18 29.12
N ALA A 230 -11.09 19.61 29.88
CA ALA A 230 -9.67 19.64 29.53
C ALA A 230 -9.38 18.93 28.19
N ARG A 231 -10.23 17.97 27.80
CA ARG A 231 -10.21 17.29 26.49
C ARG A 231 -11.00 18.01 25.39
N GLY A 232 -11.53 19.20 25.67
CA GLY A 232 -12.16 20.09 24.68
C GLY A 232 -13.68 19.99 24.57
N MET A 233 -14.37 19.31 25.49
CA MET A 233 -15.84 19.35 25.52
C MET A 233 -16.35 20.67 26.09
N ASP A 234 -17.48 21.14 25.54
CA ASP A 234 -18.25 22.23 26.14
C ASP A 234 -18.73 21.85 27.55
N GLU A 235 -18.84 22.83 28.44
CA GLU A 235 -19.18 22.61 29.84
C GLU A 235 -20.48 21.83 30.03
N SER A 236 -21.52 22.16 29.27
CA SER A 236 -22.82 21.49 29.35
C SER A 236 -22.74 20.02 28.90
N ALA A 237 -22.01 19.76 27.82
CA ALA A 237 -21.79 18.41 27.31
C ALA A 237 -20.90 17.57 28.23
N ALA A 238 -19.88 18.18 28.84
CA ALA A 238 -18.96 17.52 29.76
C ALA A 238 -19.65 17.04 31.05
N ILE A 239 -20.56 17.85 31.60
CA ILE A 239 -21.35 17.50 32.79
C ILE A 239 -22.29 16.34 32.48
N GLU A 240 -23.01 16.40 31.36
CA GLU A 240 -23.93 15.32 30.97
C GLU A 240 -23.18 14.02 30.69
N HIS A 241 -22.04 14.11 29.98
CA HIS A 241 -21.20 12.97 29.69
C HIS A 241 -20.63 12.34 30.97
N ALA A 242 -20.14 13.15 31.92
CA ALA A 242 -19.70 12.67 33.23
C ALA A 242 -20.79 11.91 33.99
N ARG A 243 -22.02 12.43 34.01
CA ARG A 243 -23.15 11.77 34.67
C ARG A 243 -23.47 10.42 34.03
N SER A 244 -23.50 10.37 32.69
CA SER A 244 -23.75 9.12 31.95
C SER A 244 -22.65 8.06 32.18
N THR A 245 -21.38 8.46 32.14
CA THR A 245 -20.24 7.56 32.34
C THR A 245 -20.23 6.95 33.74
N LEU A 246 -20.61 7.71 34.76
CA LEU A 246 -20.72 7.22 36.14
C LEU A 246 -21.94 6.31 36.34
N ALA A 247 -23.06 6.62 35.70
CA ALA A 247 -24.27 5.79 35.76
C ALA A 247 -24.07 4.41 35.10
N ASP A 248 -23.31 4.36 34.00
CA ASP A 248 -23.05 3.15 33.23
C ASP A 248 -21.72 2.46 33.63
N TYR A 249 -21.10 2.87 34.74
CA TYR A 249 -19.79 2.36 35.14
C TYR A 249 -19.86 0.89 35.60
N ASP A 250 -19.14 0.02 34.89
CA ASP A 250 -18.84 -1.35 35.31
C ASP A 250 -17.31 -1.52 35.38
N PRO A 251 -16.75 -1.88 36.54
CA PRO A 251 -15.30 -1.97 36.74
C PRO A 251 -14.64 -3.08 35.90
N ALA A 252 -15.34 -4.19 35.64
CA ALA A 252 -14.80 -5.28 34.82
C ALA A 252 -14.78 -4.87 33.34
N VAL A 253 -15.82 -4.17 32.88
CA VAL A 253 -15.87 -3.63 31.51
C VAL A 253 -14.85 -2.51 31.31
N ALA A 254 -14.67 -1.63 32.30
CA ALA A 254 -13.69 -0.55 32.25
C ALA A 254 -12.25 -1.08 32.19
N ALA A 255 -11.90 -2.05 33.04
CA ALA A 255 -10.59 -2.69 33.03
C ALA A 255 -10.31 -3.44 31.72
N ALA A 256 -11.31 -4.17 31.19
CA ALA A 256 -11.19 -4.85 29.91
C ALA A 256 -10.95 -3.87 28.75
N ARG A 257 -11.69 -2.77 28.69
CA ARG A 257 -11.52 -1.72 27.66
C ARG A 257 -10.17 -1.01 27.76
N ALA A 258 -9.68 -0.75 28.97
CA ALA A 258 -8.37 -0.14 29.18
C ALA A 258 -7.25 -1.07 28.69
N ALA A 259 -7.31 -2.35 29.03
CA ALA A 259 -6.36 -3.36 28.58
C ALA A 259 -6.40 -3.56 27.04
N GLU A 260 -7.59 -3.57 26.44
CA GLU A 260 -7.75 -3.63 24.98
C GLU A 260 -7.16 -2.39 24.30
N ALA A 261 -7.41 -1.18 24.82
CA ALA A 261 -6.90 0.06 24.27
C ALA A 261 -5.36 0.15 24.36
N GLU A 262 -4.76 -0.25 25.49
CA GLU A 262 -3.30 -0.34 25.61
C GLU A 262 -2.70 -1.36 24.63
N ALA A 263 -3.32 -2.53 24.48
CA ALA A 263 -2.85 -3.56 23.57
C ALA A 263 -2.91 -3.09 22.09
N GLU A 264 -4.02 -2.48 21.69
CA GLU A 264 -4.24 -1.99 20.32
C GLU A 264 -3.28 -0.83 19.97
N GLN A 265 -3.00 0.07 20.92
CA GLN A 265 -2.03 1.16 20.75
C GLN A 265 -0.58 0.68 20.60
N HIS A 266 -0.15 -0.29 21.42
CA HIS A 266 1.19 -0.85 21.35
C HIS A 266 1.42 -1.67 20.06
N GLU A 267 0.40 -2.39 19.60
CA GLU A 267 0.44 -3.16 18.36
C GLU A 267 0.51 -2.24 17.13
N ALA A 268 -0.23 -1.12 17.13
CA ALA A 268 -0.25 -0.16 16.03
C ALA A 268 1.12 0.51 15.76
N VAL A 269 1.91 0.78 16.80
CA VAL A 269 3.21 1.46 16.68
C VAL A 269 4.34 0.48 16.34
N GLY A 270 4.20 -0.80 16.71
CA GLY A 270 5.17 -1.85 16.40
C GLY A 270 6.53 -1.68 17.10
N SER A 271 7.43 -2.67 16.96
CA SER A 271 8.74 -2.69 17.62
C SER A 271 9.74 -1.70 16.97
N ALA A 272 10.33 -0.81 17.79
CA ALA A 272 11.37 0.12 17.33
C ALA A 272 12.58 -0.59 16.71
N TRP A 273 13.00 -1.72 17.29
CA TRP A 273 14.07 -2.55 16.73
C TRP A 273 13.67 -3.23 15.41
N GLY A 274 12.43 -3.71 15.32
CA GLY A 274 11.91 -4.31 14.09
C GLY A 274 11.86 -3.29 12.95
N ALA A 275 11.39 -2.08 13.23
CA ALA A 275 11.33 -0.99 12.27
C ALA A 275 12.74 -0.54 11.82
N ALA A 276 13.68 -0.39 12.77
CA ALA A 276 15.06 -0.04 12.51
C ALA A 276 15.78 -1.06 11.62
N LEU A 277 15.71 -2.35 11.96
CA LEU A 277 16.38 -3.41 11.21
C LEU A 277 15.79 -3.57 9.81
N SER A 278 14.46 -3.45 9.69
CA SER A 278 13.76 -3.43 8.42
C SER A 278 14.24 -2.26 7.55
N SER A 279 14.22 -1.04 8.09
CA SER A 279 14.67 0.18 7.38
C SER A 279 16.11 0.07 6.90
N PHE A 280 17.01 -0.39 7.78
CA PHE A 280 18.41 -0.71 7.44
C PHE A 280 18.51 -1.68 6.26
N ALA A 281 17.82 -2.84 6.35
CA ALA A 281 17.93 -3.90 5.37
C ALA A 281 17.37 -3.47 4.00
N PHE A 282 16.22 -2.77 3.99
CA PHE A 282 15.63 -2.28 2.76
C PHE A 282 16.50 -1.21 2.10
N PHE A 283 17.02 -0.25 2.86
CA PHE A 283 17.99 0.71 2.34
C PHE A 283 19.22 0.02 1.74
N ALA A 284 19.85 -0.88 2.50
CA ALA A 284 21.03 -1.61 2.05
C ALA A 284 20.77 -2.41 0.77
N SER A 285 19.59 -3.05 0.66
CA SER A 285 19.19 -3.81 -0.53
C SER A 285 19.07 -2.94 -1.79
N GLY A 286 18.66 -1.68 -1.64
CA GLY A 286 18.64 -0.72 -2.74
C GLY A 286 20.04 -0.19 -3.06
N ALA A 287 20.77 0.20 -2.03
CA ALA A 287 22.09 0.81 -2.16
C ALA A 287 23.17 -0.13 -2.69
N VAL A 288 23.03 -1.45 -2.55
CA VAL A 288 24.01 -2.40 -3.11
C VAL A 288 23.97 -2.45 -4.64
N ILE A 289 22.80 -2.25 -5.25
CA ILE A 289 22.57 -2.40 -6.70
C ILE A 289 23.51 -1.53 -7.55
N PRO A 290 23.67 -0.22 -7.30
CA PRO A 290 24.60 0.61 -8.09
C PRO A 290 26.07 0.22 -7.95
N VAL A 291 26.42 -0.57 -6.92
CA VAL A 291 27.80 -0.99 -6.60
C VAL A 291 28.15 -2.34 -7.25
N ILE A 292 27.15 -3.15 -7.62
CA ILE A 292 27.33 -4.48 -8.24
C ILE A 292 28.32 -4.47 -9.43
N PRO A 293 28.25 -3.54 -10.39
CA PRO A 293 29.17 -3.52 -11.52
C PRO A 293 30.64 -3.44 -11.08
N TYR A 294 30.92 -2.61 -10.07
CA TYR A 294 32.27 -2.41 -9.54
C TYR A 294 32.75 -3.61 -8.73
N LEU A 295 31.85 -4.30 -8.01
CA LEU A 295 32.16 -5.58 -7.35
C LEU A 295 32.55 -6.68 -8.35
N LEU A 296 31.98 -6.64 -9.56
CA LEU A 296 32.29 -7.56 -10.64
C LEU A 296 33.55 -7.15 -11.43
N GLY A 297 34.25 -6.09 -11.01
CA GLY A 297 35.46 -5.60 -11.68
C GLY A 297 35.19 -4.82 -12.97
N LEU A 298 33.96 -4.32 -13.18
CA LEU A 298 33.70 -3.39 -14.28
C LEU A 298 34.28 -2.01 -13.95
N GLU A 299 34.77 -1.33 -14.98
CA GLU A 299 35.43 -0.04 -14.85
C GLU A 299 34.90 0.99 -15.87
N GLY A 300 35.24 2.26 -15.63
CA GLY A 300 34.97 3.37 -16.53
C GLY A 300 33.49 3.54 -16.90
N LEU A 301 33.24 3.96 -18.14
CA LEU A 301 31.90 4.21 -18.66
C LEU A 301 31.01 2.97 -18.63
N THR A 302 31.60 1.78 -18.81
CA THR A 302 30.85 0.51 -18.80
C THR A 302 30.23 0.26 -17.43
N ALA A 303 30.99 0.44 -16.33
CA ALA A 303 30.47 0.28 -14.97
C ALA A 303 29.33 1.27 -14.67
N ILE A 304 29.50 2.52 -15.10
CA ILE A 304 28.51 3.60 -14.97
C ILE A 304 27.20 3.24 -15.68
N VAL A 305 27.27 2.81 -16.94
CA VAL A 305 26.09 2.46 -17.74
C VAL A 305 25.38 1.24 -17.15
N VAL A 306 26.11 0.19 -16.79
CA VAL A 306 25.51 -1.01 -16.17
C VAL A 306 24.85 -0.65 -14.83
N SER A 307 25.50 0.18 -14.01
CA SER A 307 24.95 0.68 -12.73
C SER A 307 23.64 1.43 -12.95
N ALA A 308 23.65 2.40 -13.87
CA ALA A 308 22.47 3.19 -14.21
C ALA A 308 21.31 2.34 -14.74
N VAL A 309 21.59 1.33 -15.57
CA VAL A 309 20.56 0.41 -16.10
C VAL A 309 19.97 -0.47 -14.99
N LEU A 310 20.81 -1.06 -14.14
CA LEU A 310 20.34 -1.90 -13.03
C LEU A 310 19.46 -1.10 -12.07
N VAL A 311 19.90 0.10 -11.69
CA VAL A 311 19.10 1.00 -10.85
C VAL A 311 17.84 1.46 -11.56
N GLY A 312 17.92 1.78 -12.85
CA GLY A 312 16.76 2.19 -13.65
C GLY A 312 15.67 1.13 -13.68
N ILE A 313 16.03 -0.13 -13.89
CA ILE A 313 15.12 -1.27 -13.81
C ILE A 313 14.51 -1.38 -12.40
N ALA A 314 15.34 -1.28 -11.36
CA ALA A 314 14.86 -1.35 -9.98
C ALA A 314 13.89 -0.20 -9.63
N LEU A 315 14.15 1.03 -10.08
CA LEU A 315 13.27 2.19 -9.89
C LEU A 315 11.95 2.05 -10.65
N LEU A 316 11.99 1.50 -11.88
CA LEU A 316 10.78 1.21 -12.64
C LEU A 316 9.92 0.15 -11.94
N VAL A 317 10.53 -0.92 -11.43
CA VAL A 317 9.85 -1.99 -10.71
C VAL A 317 9.24 -1.48 -9.40
N THR A 318 10.04 -0.83 -8.55
CA THR A 318 9.58 -0.29 -7.26
C THR A 318 8.49 0.78 -7.46
N GLY A 319 8.68 1.70 -8.41
CA GLY A 319 7.67 2.72 -8.73
C GLY A 319 6.37 2.12 -9.30
N ALA A 320 6.45 1.05 -10.09
CA ALA A 320 5.27 0.32 -10.56
C ALA A 320 4.53 -0.37 -9.40
N ILE A 321 5.26 -0.99 -8.48
CA ILE A 321 4.72 -1.61 -7.25
C ILE A 321 3.97 -0.56 -6.42
N VAL A 322 4.58 0.61 -6.18
CA VAL A 322 3.92 1.73 -5.49
C VAL A 322 2.65 2.15 -6.24
N GLY A 323 2.72 2.26 -7.56
CA GLY A 323 1.58 2.67 -8.35
C GLY A 323 0.41 1.70 -8.27
N VAL A 324 0.67 0.39 -8.31
CA VAL A 324 -0.35 -0.64 -8.08
C VAL A 324 -0.97 -0.47 -6.70
N LEU A 325 -0.15 -0.40 -5.65
CA LEU A 325 -0.64 -0.38 -4.27
C LEU A 325 -1.41 0.89 -3.92
N SER A 326 -1.00 2.03 -4.47
CA SER A 326 -1.70 3.30 -4.31
C SER A 326 -2.96 3.41 -5.19
N GLY A 327 -3.32 2.38 -5.96
CA GLY A 327 -4.43 2.44 -6.94
C GLY A 327 -4.21 3.44 -8.08
N ALA A 328 -2.95 3.88 -8.28
CA ALA A 328 -2.56 4.85 -9.30
C ALA A 328 -2.11 4.15 -10.59
N SER A 329 -1.68 4.92 -11.59
CA SER A 329 -1.06 4.34 -12.80
C SER A 329 0.35 3.80 -12.48
N PRO A 330 0.62 2.48 -12.62
CA PRO A 330 1.94 1.92 -12.38
C PRO A 330 3.01 2.58 -13.25
N LEU A 331 2.71 2.78 -14.54
CA LEU A 331 3.63 3.40 -15.48
C LEU A 331 4.00 4.83 -15.06
N ASN A 332 3.01 5.66 -14.69
CA ASN A 332 3.29 7.06 -14.33
C ASN A 332 4.12 7.14 -13.05
N ARG A 333 3.87 6.24 -12.08
CA ARG A 333 4.62 6.18 -10.82
C ARG A 333 6.04 5.65 -11.04
N ALA A 334 6.21 4.64 -11.90
CA ALA A 334 7.51 4.13 -12.34
C ALA A 334 8.35 5.21 -13.04
N LEU A 335 7.77 5.91 -14.03
CA LEU A 335 8.46 6.97 -14.76
C LEU A 335 8.83 8.15 -13.86
N ARG A 336 7.95 8.52 -12.92
CA ARG A 336 8.26 9.55 -11.92
C ARG A 336 9.44 9.13 -11.03
N GLN A 337 9.46 7.88 -10.56
CA GLN A 337 10.54 7.36 -9.72
C GLN A 337 11.88 7.39 -10.48
N LEU A 338 11.86 6.94 -11.74
CA LEU A 338 13.02 6.96 -12.63
C LEU A 338 13.53 8.39 -12.85
N ALA A 339 12.62 9.34 -13.11
CA ALA A 339 12.97 10.74 -13.33
C ALA A 339 13.60 11.38 -12.08
N ILE A 340 13.07 11.10 -10.89
CA ILE A 340 13.65 11.58 -9.62
C ILE A 340 15.05 10.97 -9.43
N GLY A 341 15.18 9.65 -9.61
CA GLY A 341 16.45 8.95 -9.42
C GLY A 341 17.55 9.41 -10.37
N TYR A 342 17.25 9.48 -11.67
CA TYR A 342 18.20 9.98 -12.67
C TYR A 342 18.42 11.49 -12.59
N GLY A 343 17.43 12.27 -12.12
CA GLY A 343 17.62 13.68 -11.84
C GLY A 343 18.65 13.92 -10.74
N ALA A 344 18.55 13.17 -9.63
CA ALA A 344 19.53 13.22 -8.54
C ALA A 344 20.92 12.76 -9.02
N ALA A 345 20.99 11.65 -9.76
CA ALA A 345 22.24 11.15 -10.31
C ALA A 345 22.88 12.10 -11.33
N ALA A 346 22.09 12.77 -12.16
CA ALA A 346 22.59 13.78 -13.10
C ALA A 346 23.17 14.99 -12.36
N ALA A 347 22.50 15.45 -11.30
CA ALA A 347 22.99 16.57 -10.48
C ALA A 347 24.36 16.26 -9.85
N THR A 348 24.52 15.08 -9.27
CA THR A 348 25.81 14.67 -8.66
C THR A 348 26.87 14.33 -9.71
N TYR A 349 26.49 13.79 -10.86
CA TYR A 349 27.40 13.58 -11.99
C TYR A 349 27.97 14.91 -12.50
N LEU A 350 27.12 15.93 -12.69
CA LEU A 350 27.56 17.28 -13.08
C LEU A 350 28.47 17.91 -12.03
N LEU A 351 28.16 17.71 -10.74
CA LEU A 351 29.03 18.14 -9.64
C LEU A 351 30.40 17.45 -9.74
N GLY A 352 30.42 16.13 -9.97
CA GLY A 352 31.65 15.37 -10.14
C GLY A 352 32.48 15.86 -11.32
N LEU A 353 31.87 16.15 -12.47
CA LEU A 353 32.57 16.77 -13.61
C LEU A 353 33.18 18.13 -13.26
N ALA A 354 32.45 18.97 -12.52
CA ALA A 354 32.95 20.29 -12.12
C ALA A 354 34.18 20.18 -11.20
N PHE A 355 34.16 19.25 -10.25
CA PHE A 355 35.28 19.01 -9.34
C PHE A 355 36.45 18.32 -10.04
N GLY A 356 36.20 17.32 -10.88
CA GLY A 356 37.23 16.65 -11.67
C GLY A 356 37.95 17.59 -12.64
N ALA A 357 37.27 18.64 -13.10
CA ALA A 357 37.86 19.68 -13.95
C ALA A 357 38.70 20.73 -13.18
N THR A 358 38.57 20.81 -11.84
CA THR A 358 39.14 21.91 -11.05
C THR A 358 40.07 21.48 -9.92
N VAL A 359 39.96 20.25 -9.40
CA VAL A 359 40.61 19.80 -8.16
C VAL A 359 41.54 18.60 -8.36
N VAL A 360 41.45 17.86 -9.47
CA VAL A 360 42.27 16.67 -9.76
C VAL A 360 43.31 16.95 -10.82
#